data_AF-A0AAP0GHJ8-F1
#
_entry.id   AF-A0AAP0GHJ8-F1
#
_cell.length_a   1.000
_cell.length_b   1.000
_cell.length_c   1.000
_cell.angle_alpha   90.00
_cell.angle_beta   90.00
_cell.angle_gamma   90.00
#
_symmetry.space_group_name_H-M   'P 1'
#
loop_
_entity.id
_entity.type
_entity.pdbx_description
1 polymer ?
#
loop_
_entity_poly.entity_id
_entity_poly.type
_entity_poly.pdbx_seq_one_letter_code
_entity_poly.pdbx_strand_id
1 'polypeptide(L)'
;MDGKAYEGVVLSFSANNPNSVARLEKSLEKTLTRFYPLASRYVEDIQTIDCRDQGVPFIHANANIKLEEFLVSEVNKYIDDFFPSKVEVGDSLLAIQVTTFACGGVALAISGLHKILLCVWRCITCYKWFTQDS
;
A
#
# COMPACT_ATOMS: atom_id res chain seq x y z
N MET A 1 20.18 10.74 -11.99
CA MET A 1 18.85 10.71 -12.64
C MET A 1 17.91 10.23 -11.56
N ASP A 2 17.19 11.19 -10.95
CA ASP A 2 16.55 11.03 -9.65
C ASP A 2 15.52 9.89 -9.69
N GLY A 3 15.89 8.76 -9.10
CA GLY A 3 14.99 7.62 -8.99
C GLY A 3 13.79 8.04 -8.14
N LYS A 4 12.59 7.83 -8.68
CA LYS A 4 11.32 7.99 -7.94
C LYS A 4 11.48 7.41 -6.54
N ALA A 5 11.51 8.26 -5.51
CA ALA A 5 11.61 7.82 -4.13
C ALA A 5 10.25 7.24 -3.72
N TYR A 6 10.13 5.92 -3.87
CA TYR A 6 9.04 5.15 -3.30
C TYR A 6 9.41 4.80 -1.88
N GLU A 7 8.51 5.17 -0.96
CA GLU A 7 8.58 4.72 0.41
C GLU A 7 7.40 3.80 0.67
N GLY A 8 7.58 2.92 1.64
CA GLY A 8 6.54 2.00 1.98
C GLY A 8 6.55 1.59 3.43
N VAL A 9 5.39 1.13 3.87
CA VAL A 9 5.14 0.64 5.22
C VAL A 9 4.58 -0.76 5.11
N VAL A 10 5.09 -1.66 5.95
CA VAL A 10 4.55 -3.01 6.12
C VAL A 10 3.81 -3.08 7.45
N LEU A 11 2.55 -3.49 7.41
CA LEU A 11 1.72 -3.74 8.57
C LEU A 11 1.41 -5.24 8.66
N SER A 12 1.82 -5.88 9.75
CA SER A 12 1.59 -7.30 10.00
C SER A 12 0.52 -7.52 11.06
N PHE A 13 -0.40 -8.46 10.82
CA PHE A 13 -1.42 -8.83 11.80
C PHE A 13 -1.83 -10.31 11.66
N SER A 14 -2.33 -10.88 12.75
CA SER A 14 -2.96 -12.19 12.71
C SER A 14 -4.32 -12.10 12.04
N ALA A 15 -4.57 -12.93 11.04
CA ALA A 15 -5.86 -13.01 10.38
C ALA A 15 -6.54 -14.34 10.72
N ASN A 16 -7.55 -14.28 11.58
CA ASN A 16 -8.33 -15.45 11.98
C ASN A 16 -9.41 -15.84 10.95
N ASN A 17 -9.37 -15.29 9.73
CA ASN A 17 -10.42 -15.46 8.74
C ASN A 17 -9.84 -15.60 7.32
N PRO A 18 -10.20 -16.65 6.54
CA PRO A 18 -9.71 -16.85 5.18
C PRO A 18 -10.10 -15.73 4.21
N ASN A 19 -11.15 -14.97 4.50
CA ASN A 19 -11.64 -13.86 3.67
C ASN A 19 -10.93 -12.52 3.96
N SER A 20 -9.82 -12.51 4.69
CA SER A 20 -9.16 -11.27 5.11
C SER A 20 -8.64 -10.46 3.93
N VAL A 21 -8.11 -11.12 2.89
CA VAL A 21 -7.65 -10.45 1.66
C VAL A 21 -8.80 -9.76 0.92
N ALA A 22 -9.91 -10.47 0.69
CA ALA A 22 -11.10 -9.90 0.06
C ALA A 22 -11.70 -8.73 0.86
N ARG A 23 -11.59 -8.76 2.19
CA ARG A 23 -12.00 -7.64 3.05
C ARG A 23 -11.09 -6.43 2.89
N LEU A 24 -9.77 -6.65 2.77
CA LEU A 24 -8.80 -5.58 2.52
C LEU A 24 -9.03 -4.92 1.16
N GLU A 25 -9.22 -5.73 0.11
CA GLU A 25 -9.55 -5.25 -1.24
C GLU A 25 -10.82 -4.39 -1.23
N LYS A 26 -11.91 -4.89 -0.63
CA LYS A 26 -13.16 -4.11 -0.50
C LYS A 26 -13.02 -2.84 0.34
N SER A 27 -12.15 -2.87 1.36
CA SER A 27 -11.85 -1.68 2.16
C SER A 27 -11.06 -0.65 1.36
N LEU A 28 -10.13 -1.11 0.51
CA LEU A 28 -9.37 -0.28 -0.39
C LEU A 28 -10.29 0.39 -1.42
N GLU A 29 -11.18 -0.36 -2.07
CA GLU A 29 -12.17 0.19 -3.01
C GLU A 29 -12.95 1.37 -2.40
N LYS A 30 -13.50 1.18 -1.19
CA LYS A 30 -14.24 2.22 -0.46
C LYS A 30 -13.37 3.43 -0.12
N THR A 31 -12.10 3.20 0.19
CA THR A 31 -11.14 4.25 0.51
C THR A 31 -10.81 5.06 -0.74
N LEU A 32 -10.60 4.40 -1.88
CA LEU A 32 -10.36 5.04 -3.17
C LEU A 32 -11.56 5.84 -3.66
N THR A 33 -12.80 5.45 -3.31
CA THR A 33 -13.98 6.30 -3.59
C THR A 33 -13.92 7.66 -2.88
N ARG A 34 -13.28 7.73 -1.70
CA ARG A 34 -13.12 8.98 -0.93
C ARG A 34 -11.84 9.72 -1.28
N PHE A 35 -10.80 8.98 -1.63
CA PHE A 35 -9.47 9.48 -1.96
C PHE A 35 -9.07 9.04 -3.37
N TYR A 36 -9.89 9.38 -4.36
CA TYR A 36 -9.68 9.00 -5.76
C TYR A 36 -8.31 9.42 -6.33
N PRO A 37 -7.64 10.51 -5.88
CA PRO A 37 -6.29 10.83 -6.36
C PRO A 37 -5.24 9.80 -5.95
N LEU A 38 -5.55 8.80 -5.13
CA LEU A 38 -4.64 7.69 -4.87
C LEU A 38 -4.60 6.67 -6.02
N ALA A 39 -5.67 6.62 -6.83
CA ALA A 39 -5.82 5.71 -7.96
C ALA A 39 -5.27 6.27 -9.28
N SER A 40 -4.56 7.40 -9.23
CA SER A 40 -4.01 8.08 -10.40
C SER A 40 -2.60 7.61 -10.76
N ARG A 41 -2.08 8.13 -11.86
CA ARG A 41 -0.70 7.93 -12.30
C ARG A 41 0.11 9.22 -12.20
N TYR A 42 1.41 9.12 -11.90
CA TYR A 42 2.32 10.25 -11.99
C TYR A 42 2.83 10.38 -13.43
N VAL A 43 2.63 11.55 -14.04
CA VAL A 43 3.15 11.85 -15.38
C VAL A 43 4.42 12.69 -15.21
N GLU A 44 5.56 12.06 -15.45
CA GLU A 44 6.87 12.66 -15.17
C GLU A 44 7.20 13.84 -16.09
N ASP A 45 6.87 13.72 -17.39
CA ASP A 45 7.18 14.73 -18.42
C ASP A 45 6.61 16.12 -18.13
N ILE A 46 5.41 16.16 -17.54
CA ILE A 46 4.69 17.40 -17.20
C ILE A 46 4.56 17.62 -15.69
N GLN A 47 5.15 16.75 -14.88
CA GLN A 47 5.10 16.79 -13.41
C GLN A 47 3.68 16.91 -12.84
N THR A 48 2.71 16.22 -13.45
CA THR A 48 1.31 16.28 -13.03
C THR A 48 0.77 14.91 -12.63
N ILE A 49 -0.36 14.93 -11.93
CA ILE A 49 -1.13 13.73 -11.61
C ILE A 49 -2.21 13.53 -12.66
N ASP A 50 -2.27 12.34 -13.25
CA ASP A 50 -3.29 11.92 -14.20
C ASP A 50 -4.41 11.15 -13.49
N CYS A 51 -5.47 11.89 -13.13
CA CYS A 51 -6.63 11.40 -12.37
C CYS A 51 -7.69 10.73 -13.25
N ARG A 52 -7.35 9.63 -13.92
CA ARG A 52 -8.29 8.82 -14.74
C ARG A 52 -8.82 7.56 -14.03
N ASP A 53 -8.86 7.57 -12.69
CA ASP A 53 -9.37 6.47 -11.86
C ASP A 53 -8.90 5.07 -12.30
N GLN A 54 -7.61 4.96 -12.62
CA GLN A 54 -7.00 3.74 -13.17
C GLN A 54 -6.79 2.64 -12.12
N GLY A 55 -7.35 2.83 -10.92
CA GLY A 55 -7.17 1.94 -9.78
C GLY A 55 -5.75 1.95 -9.22
N VAL A 56 -5.55 1.05 -8.27
CA VAL A 56 -4.28 0.83 -7.57
C VAL A 56 -3.85 -0.61 -7.81
N PRO A 57 -2.59 -0.89 -8.18
CA PRO A 57 -2.08 -2.26 -8.20
C PRO A 57 -2.29 -2.92 -6.84
N PHE A 58 -3.03 -4.03 -6.85
CA PHE A 58 -3.31 -4.84 -5.68
C PHE A 58 -2.77 -6.25 -5.93
N ILE A 59 -1.62 -6.56 -5.32
CA ILE A 59 -0.88 -7.81 -5.49
C ILE A 59 -1.21 -8.72 -4.32
N HIS A 60 -1.52 -9.98 -4.59
CA HIS A 60 -1.66 -11.00 -3.57
C HIS A 60 -0.53 -12.03 -3.72
N ALA A 61 0.30 -12.13 -2.69
CA ALA A 61 1.42 -13.05 -2.58
C ALA A 61 1.22 -14.04 -1.42
N ASN A 62 1.90 -15.19 -1.49
CA ASN A 62 1.90 -16.18 -0.42
C ASN A 62 3.35 -16.44 0.03
N ALA A 63 3.59 -16.39 1.34
CA ALA A 63 4.88 -16.69 1.94
C ALA A 63 4.81 -18.05 2.66
N ASN A 64 5.71 -18.96 2.30
CA ASN A 64 5.78 -20.30 2.90
C ASN A 64 6.55 -20.33 4.25
N ILE A 65 6.42 -19.25 5.03
CA ILE A 65 7.00 -19.09 6.36
C ILE A 65 5.90 -18.65 7.33
N LYS A 66 6.14 -18.74 8.64
CA LYS A 66 5.23 -18.17 9.63
C LYS A 66 5.46 -16.66 9.77
N LEU A 67 4.41 -15.94 10.14
CA LEU A 67 4.51 -14.51 10.44
C LEU A 67 5.50 -14.24 11.59
N GLU A 68 5.55 -15.11 12.60
CA GLU A 68 6.51 -14.99 13.71
C GLU A 68 7.96 -15.02 13.22
N GLU A 69 8.27 -15.88 12.25
CA GLU A 69 9.60 -15.96 11.64
C GLU A 69 9.94 -14.69 10.87
N PHE A 70 8.96 -14.09 10.19
CA PHE A 70 9.10 -12.78 9.55
C PHE A 70 9.35 -11.63 10.55
N LEU A 71 8.70 -11.66 11.72
CA LEU A 71 8.85 -10.63 12.75
C LEU A 71 10.17 -10.72 13.53
N VAL A 72 10.71 -11.94 13.69
CA VAL A 72 11.97 -12.20 14.42
C VAL A 72 13.19 -12.09 13.50
N SER A 73 13.03 -12.38 12.21
CA SER A 73 14.05 -12.19 11.19
C SER A 73 14.55 -10.74 11.22
N GLU A 74 15.86 -10.52 11.36
CA GLU A 74 16.46 -9.21 11.08
C GLU A 74 16.04 -8.79 9.67
N VAL A 75 15.15 -7.80 9.63
CA VAL A 75 14.19 -7.52 8.55
C VAL A 75 14.83 -7.16 7.20
N ASN A 76 16.15 -7.08 7.08
CA ASN A 76 16.78 -6.50 5.90
C ASN A 76 16.95 -7.41 4.68
N LYS A 77 16.89 -8.75 4.80
CA LYS A 77 17.19 -9.62 3.63
C LYS A 77 16.04 -9.86 2.67
N TYR A 78 14.79 -9.79 3.15
CA TYR A 78 13.61 -10.18 2.37
C TYR A 78 12.51 -9.14 2.37
N ILE A 79 12.66 -8.02 3.09
CA ILE A 79 11.61 -6.98 3.16
C ILE A 79 11.22 -6.45 1.78
N ASP A 80 12.18 -6.37 0.86
CA ASP A 80 11.93 -5.93 -0.52
C ASP A 80 10.98 -6.87 -1.28
N ASP A 81 10.97 -8.18 -0.96
CA ASP A 81 10.06 -9.15 -1.57
C ASP A 81 8.61 -8.99 -1.08
N PHE A 82 8.41 -8.29 0.04
CA PHE A 82 7.08 -7.98 0.56
C PHE A 82 6.50 -6.70 -0.06
N PHE A 83 7.31 -5.91 -0.77
CA PHE A 83 6.84 -4.73 -1.50
C PHE A 83 6.56 -5.06 -2.97
N PRO A 84 5.55 -4.39 -3.58
CA PRO A 84 5.35 -4.48 -5.02
C PRO A 84 6.62 -4.09 -5.76
N SER A 85 7.01 -4.90 -6.75
CA SER A 85 8.17 -4.61 -7.60
C SER A 85 7.94 -3.33 -8.42
N LYS A 86 9.01 -2.66 -8.86
CA LYS A 86 8.90 -1.46 -9.71
C LYS A 86 8.08 -1.70 -10.99
N VAL A 87 8.09 -2.93 -11.51
CA VAL A 87 7.30 -3.33 -12.68
C VAL A 87 5.81 -3.34 -12.35
N GLU A 88 5.43 -3.86 -11.18
CA GLU A 88 4.04 -3.91 -10.72
C GLU A 88 3.52 -2.53 -10.32
N VAL A 89 4.38 -1.67 -9.78
CA VAL A 89 4.04 -0.28 -9.45
C VAL A 89 3.82 0.54 -10.72
N GLY A 90 4.74 0.45 -11.69
CA GLY A 90 4.73 1.30 -12.89
C GLY A 90 4.71 2.78 -12.53
N ASP A 91 3.74 3.51 -13.08
CA ASP A 91 3.52 4.93 -12.80
C ASP A 91 2.44 5.18 -11.73
N SER A 92 2.02 4.15 -11.00
CA SER A 92 0.97 4.24 -9.98
C SER A 92 1.43 5.04 -8.76
N LEU A 93 0.61 5.99 -8.29
CA LEU A 93 0.96 6.76 -7.09
C LEU A 93 1.01 5.92 -5.82
N LEU A 94 0.23 4.86 -5.80
CA LEU A 94 0.11 3.89 -4.72
C LEU A 94 0.12 2.50 -5.32
N ALA A 95 0.71 1.53 -4.63
CA ALA A 95 0.61 0.11 -4.91
C ALA A 95 0.53 -0.64 -3.57
N ILE A 96 -0.20 -1.75 -3.55
CA ILE A 96 -0.44 -2.53 -2.35
C ILE A 96 -0.11 -3.99 -2.64
N GLN A 97 0.67 -4.60 -1.75
CA GLN A 97 0.88 -6.04 -1.73
C GLN A 97 0.35 -6.62 -0.42
N VAL A 98 -0.49 -7.64 -0.54
CA VAL A 98 -0.95 -8.45 0.58
C VAL A 98 -0.23 -9.78 0.52
N THR A 99 0.53 -10.11 1.55
CA THR A 99 1.22 -11.38 1.67
C THR A 99 0.59 -12.22 2.78
N THR A 100 0.07 -13.39 2.44
CA THR A 100 -0.46 -14.37 3.39
C THR A 100 0.64 -15.34 3.81
N PHE A 101 0.70 -15.68 5.09
CA PHE A 101 1.71 -16.57 5.65
C PHE A 101 1.15 -17.98 5.89
N ALA A 102 2.02 -18.98 5.99
CA ALA A 102 1.64 -20.37 6.25
C ALA A 102 0.84 -20.56 7.55
N CYS A 103 1.01 -19.66 8.54
CA CYS A 103 0.25 -19.65 9.79
C CYS A 103 -1.12 -18.95 9.70
N GLY A 104 -1.51 -18.44 8.52
CA GLY A 104 -2.69 -17.59 8.34
C GLY A 104 -2.48 -16.12 8.73
N GLY A 105 -1.28 -15.73 9.15
CA GLY A 105 -0.92 -14.31 9.31
C GLY A 105 -0.95 -13.56 7.99
N VAL A 106 -1.07 -12.23 8.05
CA VAL A 106 -1.08 -11.36 6.88
C VAL A 106 -0.11 -10.20 7.08
N ALA A 107 0.67 -9.88 6.05
CA ALA A 107 1.41 -8.63 5.91
C ALA A 107 0.80 -7.80 4.78
N LEU A 108 0.54 -6.54 5.07
CA LEU A 108 0.07 -5.53 4.13
C LEU A 108 1.21 -4.55 3.88
N ALA A 109 1.80 -4.60 2.70
CA ALA A 109 2.79 -3.62 2.25
C ALA A 109 2.11 -2.56 1.39
N ILE A 110 2.32 -1.30 1.77
CA ILE A 110 1.83 -0.14 1.03
C ILE A 110 3.07 0.58 0.50
N SER A 111 3.18 0.74 -0.82
CA SER A 111 4.23 1.49 -1.49
C SER A 111 3.62 2.68 -2.19
N GLY A 112 4.24 3.85 -2.08
CA GLY A 112 3.75 5.04 -2.76
C GLY A 112 4.84 6.07 -2.99
N LEU A 113 4.55 7.00 -3.89
CA LEU A 113 5.46 8.12 -4.16
C LEU A 113 5.57 8.97 -2.89
N HIS A 114 6.78 9.18 -2.38
CA HIS A 114 7.04 9.88 -1.11
C HIS A 114 6.28 11.22 -0.98
N LYS A 115 6.30 12.03 -2.04
CA LYS A 115 5.57 13.32 -2.07
C LYS A 115 4.07 13.18 -1.85
N ILE A 116 3.46 12.11 -2.37
CA ILE A 116 2.02 11.86 -2.29
C ILE A 116 1.65 11.25 -0.95
N LEU A 117 2.46 10.33 -0.42
CA LEU A 117 2.25 9.76 0.91
C LEU A 117 2.23 10.86 1.99
N LEU A 118 3.13 11.84 1.89
CA LEU A 118 3.13 13.02 2.77
C LEU A 118 1.87 13.89 2.61
N CYS A 119 1.42 14.12 1.38
CA CYS A 119 0.17 14.85 1.12
C CYS A 119 -1.05 14.14 1.69
N VAL A 120 -1.15 12.82 1.49
CA VAL A 120 -2.28 12.00 1.95
C VAL A 120 -2.32 11.94 3.48
N TRP A 121 -1.16 11.80 4.13
CA TRP A 121 -1.08 11.81 5.59
C TRP A 121 -1.55 13.14 6.19
N ARG A 122 -1.18 14.26 5.56
CA ARG A 122 -1.71 15.59 5.90
C ARG A 122 -3.22 15.68 5.68
N CYS A 123 -3.73 15.21 4.55
CA CYS A 123 -5.17 15.22 4.25
C CYS A 123 -5.99 14.40 5.27
N ILE A 124 -5.52 13.22 5.66
CA ILE A 124 -6.18 12.38 6.67
C ILE A 124 -6.20 13.09 8.03
N THR A 125 -5.10 13.74 8.40
CA THR A 125 -5.00 14.49 9.65
C THR A 125 -5.96 15.68 9.66
N CYS A 126 -6.00 16.45 8.58
CA CYS A 126 -6.95 17.56 8.41
C CYS A 126 -8.41 17.08 8.41
N TYR A 127 -8.72 15.98 7.70
CA TYR A 127 -10.06 15.40 7.68
C TYR A 127 -10.49 14.97 9.09
N LYS A 128 -9.61 14.28 9.82
CA LYS A 128 -9.89 13.83 11.18
C LYS A 128 -10.13 15.02 12.11
N TRP A 129 -9.28 16.06 12.04
CA TRP A 129 -9.45 17.30 12.80
C TRP A 129 -10.81 17.96 12.52
N PHE A 130 -11.18 18.07 11.24
CA PHE A 130 -12.45 18.65 10.82
C PHE A 130 -13.67 17.87 11.33
N THR A 131 -13.61 16.54 11.37
CA THR A 131 -14.73 15.69 11.86
C THR A 131 -14.79 15.54 13.37
N GLN A 132 -13.76 15.98 14.10
CA GLN A 132 -13.68 15.82 15.56
C GLN A 132 -14.15 17.09 16.31
N ASP A 133 -14.21 18.24 15.61
CA ASP A 133 -14.74 19.52 16.07
C ASP A 133 -16.15 19.84 15.52
N SER A 134 -16.87 18.83 15.00
CA SER A 134 -18.26 18.94 14.50
C SER A 134 -19.26 18.15 15.33
#